data_AF-A0A7C3PIN4-F1
#
_entry.id   AF-A0A7C3PIN4-F1
#
_cell.length_a   1.000
_cell.length_b   1.000
_cell.length_c   1.000
_cell.angle_alpha   90.00
_cell.angle_beta   90.00
_cell.angle_gamma   90.00
#
_symmetry.space_group_name_H-M   'P 1'
#
loop_
_entity.id
_entity.type
_entity.pdbx_description
1 polymer ?
#
loop_
_entity_poly.entity_id
_entity_poly.type
_entity_poly.pdbx_seq_one_letter_code
_entity_poly.pdbx_strand_id
1 'polypeptide(L)'
;MNQELQRPADQKGSLTFAARQTFVRPMQRVITAMINDYHQAVADKDTSAQARLRKAILAKLDEFDATGGDGHQYPDWIRPVMRANAHGAFGELEKAVEYELEGARHAQIDMHKAISANNLSDHYRRLGRMQDAVREAERAFELWPENDGIIVNLALALYKAGRREDAGRIIDRLSRISDLNDPRNILAAHLRFEQEMNEMRDLPEVRALLERVENARRAGNDA
;
A
#
# COMPACT_ATOMS: atom_id res chain seq x y z
N MET A 1 17.19 11.85 27.84
CA MET A 1 17.94 10.57 27.89
C MET A 1 17.48 9.76 26.69
N ASN A 2 18.20 9.90 25.58
CA ASN A 2 17.89 9.28 24.30
C ASN A 2 18.20 7.79 24.39
N GLN A 3 17.20 6.92 24.27
CA GLN A 3 17.43 5.53 23.88
C GLN A 3 17.33 5.46 22.36
N GLU A 4 18.49 5.51 21.71
CA GLU A 4 18.66 4.95 20.38
C GLU A 4 18.24 3.48 20.44
N LEU A 5 17.09 3.16 19.84
CA LEU A 5 16.75 1.78 19.52
C LEU A 5 17.66 1.36 18.37
N GLN A 6 18.85 0.86 18.73
CA GLN A 6 19.72 0.14 17.84
C GLN A 6 18.93 -0.98 17.17
N ARG A 7 18.93 -1.01 15.83
CA ARG A 7 18.46 -2.17 15.07
C ARG A 7 19.36 -3.35 15.43
N PRO A 8 18.83 -4.52 15.83
CA PRO A 8 19.60 -5.75 15.80
C PRO A 8 19.93 -6.05 14.33
N ALA A 9 21.22 -6.22 14.02
CA ALA A 9 21.73 -6.33 12.66
C ALA A 9 21.35 -7.64 11.93
N ASP A 10 20.67 -8.59 12.59
CA ASP A 10 20.67 -9.99 12.14
C ASP A 10 19.30 -10.71 12.13
N GLN A 11 18.23 -10.07 11.64
CA GLN A 11 16.99 -10.80 11.32
C GLN A 11 16.54 -10.56 9.87
N LYS A 12 16.93 -11.49 9.00
CA LYS A 12 16.27 -11.78 7.70
C LYS A 12 14.92 -12.47 7.92
N GLY A 13 14.06 -11.86 8.74
CA GLY A 13 12.75 -12.41 9.10
C GLY A 13 11.67 -11.35 8.94
N SER A 14 10.59 -11.72 8.26
CA SER A 14 9.35 -10.94 8.16
C SER A 14 8.98 -10.35 9.52
N LEU A 15 8.89 -9.02 9.60
CA LEU A 15 8.37 -8.32 10.78
C LEU A 15 6.98 -8.87 11.09
N THR A 16 6.81 -9.44 12.28
CA THR A 16 5.53 -9.98 12.76
C THR A 16 4.44 -8.91 12.72
N PHE A 17 3.18 -9.33 12.58
CA PHE A 17 2.01 -8.44 12.55
C PHE A 17 1.95 -7.47 13.77
N ALA A 18 2.41 -7.92 14.94
CA ALA A 18 2.55 -7.09 16.13
C ALA A 18 3.66 -6.01 16.01
N ALA A 19 4.75 -6.32 15.30
CA ALA A 19 5.81 -5.35 14.97
C ALA A 19 5.39 -4.34 13.89
N ARG A 20 4.40 -4.67 13.03
CA ARG A 20 3.78 -3.71 12.09
C ARG A 20 2.80 -2.76 12.78
N GLN A 21 2.09 -3.21 13.82
CA GLN A 21 1.16 -2.37 14.60
C GLN A 21 1.85 -1.37 15.55
N THR A 22 3.15 -1.53 15.81
CA THR A 22 3.90 -0.64 16.71
C THR A 22 4.35 0.69 16.07
N PHE A 23 4.13 0.90 14.77
CA PHE A 23 4.57 2.11 14.04
C PHE A 23 3.45 3.04 13.56
N VAL A 24 2.20 2.56 13.45
CA VAL A 24 1.08 3.39 12.98
C VAL A 24 0.44 4.12 14.16
N ARG A 25 0.48 5.45 14.12
CA ARG A 25 -0.04 6.31 15.20
C ARG A 25 -1.58 6.27 15.27
N PRO A 26 -2.22 6.53 16.43
CA PRO A 26 -3.68 6.47 16.57
C PRO A 26 -4.47 7.27 15.53
N MET A 27 -4.07 8.52 15.26
CA MET A 27 -4.78 9.35 14.27
C MET A 27 -4.61 8.81 12.84
N GLN A 28 -3.44 8.24 12.51
CA GLN A 28 -3.22 7.61 11.21
C GLN A 28 -4.19 6.44 11.02
N ARG A 29 -4.37 5.58 12.04
CA ARG A 29 -5.34 4.47 11.97
C ARG A 29 -6.76 4.95 11.74
N VAL A 30 -7.18 6.01 12.44
CA VAL A 30 -8.51 6.60 12.27
C VAL A 30 -8.70 7.12 10.85
N ILE A 31 -7.75 7.91 10.34
CA ILE A 31 -7.84 8.46 8.99
C ILE A 31 -7.85 7.34 7.94
N THR A 32 -6.99 6.33 8.07
CA THR A 32 -6.97 5.18 7.16
C THR A 32 -8.29 4.41 7.19
N ALA A 33 -8.89 4.20 8.37
CA ALA A 33 -10.21 3.57 8.46
C ALA A 33 -11.29 4.40 7.74
N MET A 34 -11.30 5.71 7.95
CA MET A 34 -12.24 6.61 7.26
C MET A 34 -12.06 6.61 5.74
N ILE A 35 -10.82 6.50 5.24
CA ILE A 35 -10.53 6.36 3.81
C ILE A 35 -11.07 5.02 3.28
N ASN A 36 -10.94 3.93 4.03
CA ASN A 36 -11.53 2.64 3.64
C ASN A 36 -13.07 2.72 3.59
N ASP A 37 -13.70 3.36 4.57
CA ASP A 37 -15.14 3.61 4.56
C ASP A 37 -15.56 4.47 3.35
N TYR A 38 -14.72 5.43 2.97
CA TYR A 38 -14.94 6.23 1.75
C TYR A 38 -14.88 5.36 0.49
N HIS A 39 -13.91 4.46 0.37
CA HIS A 39 -13.84 3.52 -0.74
C HIS A 39 -15.08 2.62 -0.81
N GLN A 40 -15.57 2.15 0.34
CA GLN A 40 -16.80 1.37 0.40
C GLN A 40 -18.01 2.19 -0.09
N ALA A 41 -18.14 3.45 0.36
CA ALA A 41 -19.19 4.34 -0.12
C ALA A 41 -19.10 4.63 -1.64
N VAL A 42 -17.90 4.63 -2.23
CA VAL A 42 -17.71 4.70 -3.69
C VAL A 42 -18.22 3.43 -4.36
N ALA A 43 -17.87 2.25 -3.84
CA ALA A 43 -18.35 0.97 -4.37
C ALA A 43 -19.88 0.85 -4.32
N ASP A 44 -20.49 1.31 -3.23
CA ASP A 44 -21.94 1.30 -3.01
C ASP A 44 -22.67 2.42 -3.75
N LYS A 45 -21.95 3.32 -4.42
CA LYS A 45 -22.47 4.52 -5.10
C LYS A 45 -23.25 5.45 -4.15
N ASP A 46 -22.97 5.40 -2.85
CA ASP A 46 -23.58 6.28 -1.83
C ASP A 46 -22.90 7.66 -1.85
N THR A 47 -23.40 8.53 -2.71
CA THR A 47 -22.91 9.92 -2.85
C THR A 47 -23.07 10.75 -1.57
N SER A 48 -24.06 10.43 -0.74
CA SER A 48 -24.29 11.14 0.51
C SER A 48 -23.26 10.75 1.58
N ALA A 49 -22.94 9.46 1.69
CA ALA A 49 -21.84 9.00 2.54
C ALA A 49 -20.48 9.52 2.06
N GLN A 50 -20.22 9.51 0.74
CA GLN A 50 -18.99 10.08 0.17
C GLN A 50 -18.81 11.55 0.57
N ALA A 51 -19.84 12.39 0.42
CA ALA A 51 -19.77 13.80 0.79
C ALA A 51 -19.50 14.02 2.29
N ARG A 52 -20.18 13.25 3.17
CA ARG A 52 -19.97 13.32 4.63
C ARG A 52 -18.56 12.87 5.02
N LEU A 53 -18.12 11.72 4.53
CA LEU A 53 -16.82 11.13 4.83
C LEU A 53 -15.70 12.02 4.32
N ARG A 54 -15.80 12.56 3.09
CA ARG A 54 -14.82 13.50 2.55
C ARG A 54 -14.60 14.70 3.47
N LYS A 55 -15.68 15.34 3.92
CA LYS A 55 -15.60 16.48 4.85
C LYS A 55 -14.92 16.07 6.17
N ALA A 56 -15.30 14.91 6.72
CA ALA A 56 -14.75 14.41 7.98
C ALA A 56 -13.26 14.05 7.86
N ILE A 57 -12.84 13.41 6.77
CA ILE A 57 -11.44 13.04 6.50
C ILE A 57 -10.58 14.31 6.41
N LEU A 58 -11.03 15.32 5.68
CA LEU A 58 -10.29 16.59 5.54
C LEU A 58 -10.12 17.30 6.90
N ALA A 59 -11.19 17.38 7.70
CA ALA A 59 -11.09 17.94 9.05
C ALA A 59 -10.12 17.14 9.93
N LYS A 60 -10.13 15.80 9.81
CA LYS A 60 -9.22 14.95 10.60
C LYS A 60 -7.76 15.08 10.16
N LEU A 61 -7.52 15.31 8.87
CA LEU A 61 -6.19 15.64 8.34
C LEU A 61 -5.70 16.99 8.86
N ASP A 62 -6.57 17.99 8.97
CA ASP A 62 -6.19 19.29 9.55
C ASP A 62 -5.80 19.15 11.03
N GLU A 63 -6.54 18.36 11.82
CA GLU A 63 -6.15 18.01 13.19
C GLU A 63 -4.81 17.24 13.24
N PHE A 64 -4.61 16.31 12.31
CA PHE A 64 -3.38 15.53 12.20
C PHE A 64 -2.18 16.42 11.90
N ASP A 65 -2.34 17.39 11.00
CA ASP A 65 -1.29 18.34 10.66
C ASP A 65 -0.94 19.26 11.83
N ALA A 66 -1.95 19.71 12.56
CA ALA A 66 -1.79 20.57 13.75
C ALA A 66 -1.01 19.89 14.88
N THR A 67 -1.00 18.56 14.92
CA THR A 67 -0.26 17.76 15.92
C THR A 67 1.13 17.34 15.45
N GLY A 68 1.59 17.84 14.29
CA GLY A 68 2.84 17.38 13.68
C GLY A 68 2.75 15.92 13.23
N GLY A 69 1.60 15.53 12.67
CA GLY A 69 1.35 14.16 12.24
C GLY A 69 1.21 13.19 13.41
N ASP A 70 0.49 13.56 14.47
CA ASP A 70 0.33 12.77 15.70
C ASP A 70 1.67 12.48 16.40
N GLY A 71 2.53 13.52 16.46
CA GLY A 71 3.87 13.43 17.03
C GLY A 71 4.81 12.46 16.30
N HIS A 72 4.61 12.28 14.99
CA HIS A 72 5.44 11.39 14.19
C HIS A 72 6.90 11.89 14.16
N GLN A 73 7.86 10.97 14.13
CA GLN A 73 9.29 11.32 14.05
C GLN A 73 9.64 12.06 12.76
N TYR A 74 8.86 11.84 11.70
CA TYR A 74 9.05 12.43 10.37
C TYR A 74 7.77 13.15 9.93
N PRO A 75 7.43 14.30 10.54
CA PRO A 75 6.17 15.00 10.32
C PRO A 75 6.07 15.58 8.90
N ASP A 76 7.18 15.99 8.32
CA ASP A 76 7.23 16.59 6.97
C ASP A 76 7.07 15.56 5.85
N TRP A 77 7.31 14.28 6.14
CA TRP A 77 6.99 13.19 5.23
C TRP A 77 5.53 12.75 5.41
N ILE A 78 5.11 12.43 6.64
CA ILE A 78 3.82 11.74 6.84
C ILE A 78 2.60 12.63 6.60
N ARG A 79 2.67 13.93 6.91
CA ARG A 79 1.53 14.86 6.73
C ARG A 79 1.09 14.93 5.26
N PRO A 80 1.98 15.29 4.31
CA PRO A 80 1.60 15.31 2.90
C PRO A 80 1.26 13.89 2.37
N VAL A 81 1.93 12.82 2.81
CA VAL A 81 1.57 11.44 2.42
C VAL A 81 0.13 11.08 2.84
N MET A 82 -0.29 11.46 4.04
CA MET A 82 -1.67 11.21 4.50
C MET A 82 -2.70 12.02 3.68
N ARG A 83 -2.36 13.24 3.26
CA ARG A 83 -3.19 14.02 2.32
C ARG A 83 -3.22 13.40 0.93
N ALA A 84 -2.08 12.93 0.43
CA ALA A 84 -1.99 12.23 -0.86
C ALA A 84 -2.91 11.01 -0.89
N ASN A 85 -2.87 10.16 0.14
CA ASN A 85 -3.75 9.01 0.27
C ASN A 85 -5.24 9.39 0.20
N ALA A 86 -5.65 10.43 0.92
CA ALA A 86 -7.04 10.90 0.92
C ALA A 86 -7.48 11.46 -0.44
N HIS A 87 -6.66 12.33 -1.04
CA HIS A 87 -6.96 12.87 -2.38
C HIS A 87 -6.94 11.79 -3.46
N GLY A 88 -6.06 10.79 -3.31
CA GLY A 88 -6.07 9.57 -4.10
C GLY A 88 -7.40 8.84 -3.97
N ALA A 89 -7.92 8.65 -2.75
CA ALA A 89 -9.24 8.03 -2.56
C ALA A 89 -10.37 8.84 -3.19
N PHE A 90 -10.31 10.17 -3.13
CA PHE A 90 -11.28 11.08 -3.73
C PHE A 90 -11.24 11.12 -5.26
N GLY A 91 -10.24 10.52 -5.90
CA GLY A 91 -10.02 10.57 -7.34
C GLY A 91 -9.36 11.86 -7.82
N GLU A 92 -8.85 12.69 -6.92
CA GLU A 92 -8.13 13.94 -7.22
C GLU A 92 -6.65 13.64 -7.42
N LEU A 93 -6.37 12.87 -8.47
CA LEU A 93 -5.09 12.19 -8.66
C LEU A 93 -3.92 13.14 -8.86
N GLU A 94 -4.10 14.25 -9.59
CA GLU A 94 -3.07 15.26 -9.77
C GLU A 94 -2.67 15.89 -8.44
N LYS A 95 -3.66 16.17 -7.58
CA LYS A 95 -3.44 16.70 -6.24
C LYS A 95 -2.81 15.66 -5.31
N ALA A 96 -3.19 14.39 -5.47
CA ALA A 96 -2.55 13.30 -4.75
C ALA A 96 -1.06 13.17 -5.11
N VAL A 97 -0.71 13.27 -6.40
CA VAL A 97 0.68 13.30 -6.87
C VAL A 97 1.44 14.50 -6.32
N GLU A 98 0.84 15.69 -6.30
CA GLU A 98 1.47 16.90 -5.75
C GLU A 98 1.89 16.70 -4.28
N TYR A 99 0.95 16.24 -3.45
CA TYR A 99 1.23 15.95 -2.04
C TYR A 99 2.24 14.80 -1.89
N GLU A 100 2.14 13.74 -2.67
CA GLU A 100 3.06 12.61 -2.55
C GLU A 100 4.49 13.02 -2.95
N LEU A 101 4.64 13.87 -3.97
CA LEU A 101 5.93 14.46 -4.34
C LEU A 101 6.46 15.41 -3.25
N GLU A 102 5.60 16.11 -2.52
CA GLU A 102 5.99 16.89 -1.35
C GLU A 102 6.54 15.98 -0.25
N GLY A 103 5.78 14.96 0.16
CA GLY A 103 6.22 14.01 1.17
C GLY A 103 7.52 13.30 0.77
N ALA A 104 7.64 12.88 -0.48
CA ALA A 104 8.82 12.19 -1.00
C ALA A 104 10.12 13.01 -0.86
N ARG A 105 10.06 14.36 -0.90
CA ARG A 105 11.23 15.22 -0.64
C ARG A 105 11.75 15.10 0.80
N HIS A 106 10.89 14.72 1.73
CA HIS A 106 11.20 14.55 3.15
C HIS A 106 11.37 13.08 3.56
N ALA A 107 11.37 12.15 2.61
CA ALA A 107 11.57 10.72 2.88
C ALA A 107 13.04 10.41 3.22
N GLN A 108 13.36 10.40 4.51
CA GLN A 108 14.74 10.25 5.01
C GLN A 108 15.23 8.80 5.09
N ILE A 109 14.33 7.83 5.21
CA ILE A 109 14.66 6.40 5.35
C ILE A 109 14.09 5.59 4.18
N ASP A 110 14.72 4.47 3.86
CA ASP A 110 14.37 3.67 2.68
C ASP A 110 12.93 3.17 2.71
N MET A 111 12.42 2.83 3.91
CA MET A 111 11.00 2.50 4.09
C MET A 111 10.06 3.62 3.61
N HIS A 112 10.37 4.88 3.94
CA HIS A 112 9.55 6.03 3.54
C HIS A 112 9.66 6.30 2.04
N LYS A 113 10.87 6.19 1.49
CA LYS A 113 11.10 6.33 0.05
C LYS A 113 10.33 5.25 -0.73
N ALA A 114 10.33 4.01 -0.23
CA ALA A 114 9.62 2.90 -0.83
C ALA A 114 8.10 3.12 -0.79
N ILE A 115 7.54 3.55 0.35
CA ILE A 115 6.12 3.86 0.49
C ILE A 115 5.70 4.98 -0.46
N SER A 116 6.46 6.09 -0.52
CA SER A 116 6.11 7.21 -1.40
C SER A 116 6.23 6.85 -2.88
N ALA A 117 7.28 6.11 -3.28
CA ALA A 117 7.39 5.62 -4.65
C ALA A 117 6.24 4.67 -5.01
N ASN A 118 5.83 3.79 -4.09
CA ASN A 118 4.69 2.90 -4.28
C ASN A 118 3.36 3.67 -4.47
N ASN A 119 3.13 4.72 -3.69
CA ASN A 119 1.95 5.57 -3.81
C ASN A 119 1.94 6.38 -5.11
N LEU A 120 3.09 6.97 -5.50
CA LEU A 120 3.23 7.64 -6.79
C LEU A 120 2.93 6.69 -7.94
N SER A 121 3.37 5.43 -7.86
CA SER A 121 3.05 4.41 -8.85
C SER A 121 1.54 4.22 -9.00
N ASP A 122 0.81 4.04 -7.89
CA ASP A 122 -0.65 3.93 -7.92
C ASP A 122 -1.31 5.15 -8.58
N HIS A 123 -0.91 6.35 -8.16
CA HIS A 123 -1.51 7.58 -8.65
C HIS A 123 -1.23 7.79 -10.15
N TYR A 124 0.01 7.56 -10.60
CA TYR A 124 0.36 7.63 -12.02
C TYR A 124 -0.37 6.58 -12.85
N ARG A 125 -0.51 5.35 -12.34
CA ARG A 125 -1.27 4.29 -13.01
C ARG A 125 -2.71 4.71 -13.22
N ARG A 126 -3.36 5.27 -12.20
CA ARG A 126 -4.75 5.75 -12.26
C ARG A 126 -4.91 6.98 -13.16
N LEU A 127 -3.86 7.78 -13.34
CA LEU A 127 -3.78 8.88 -14.31
C LEU A 127 -3.54 8.42 -15.76
N GLY A 128 -3.34 7.13 -16.04
CA GLY A 128 -2.97 6.68 -17.38
C GLY A 128 -1.47 6.80 -17.69
N ARG A 129 -0.66 7.30 -16.76
CA ARG A 129 0.78 7.56 -16.93
C ARG A 129 1.60 6.30 -16.64
N MET A 130 1.39 5.27 -17.45
CA MET A 130 1.90 3.91 -17.17
C MET A 130 3.42 3.82 -17.05
N GLN A 131 4.17 4.57 -17.86
CA GLN A 131 5.63 4.54 -17.77
C GLN A 131 6.15 5.18 -16.48
N ASP A 132 5.46 6.21 -15.97
CA ASP A 132 5.81 6.84 -14.70
C ASP A 132 5.47 5.90 -13.55
N ALA A 133 4.33 5.20 -13.65
CA ALA A 133 3.92 4.20 -12.68
C ALA A 133 4.94 3.06 -12.56
N VAL A 134 5.39 2.51 -13.69
CA VAL A 134 6.39 1.44 -13.71
C VAL A 134 7.70 1.90 -13.07
N ARG A 135 8.21 3.08 -13.41
CA ARG A 135 9.47 3.59 -12.83
C ARG A 135 9.40 3.73 -11.32
N GLU A 136 8.31 4.30 -10.79
CA GLU A 136 8.18 4.44 -9.34
C GLU A 136 7.90 3.10 -8.64
N ALA A 137 7.22 2.16 -9.30
CA ALA A 137 7.04 0.80 -8.78
C ALA A 137 8.36 0.02 -8.71
N GLU A 138 9.19 0.10 -9.75
CA GLU A 138 10.52 -0.51 -9.79
C GLU A 138 11.40 0.08 -8.68
N ARG A 139 11.38 1.39 -8.50
CA ARG A 139 12.08 2.07 -7.39
C ARG A 139 11.59 1.63 -6.02
N ALA A 140 10.27 1.51 -5.81
CA ALA A 140 9.72 1.02 -4.55
C ALA A 140 10.19 -0.41 -4.26
N PHE A 141 10.20 -1.26 -5.28
CA PHE A 141 10.65 -2.64 -5.21
C PHE A 141 12.15 -2.77 -4.92
N GLU A 142 13.00 -1.95 -5.53
CA GLU A 142 14.44 -1.91 -5.22
C GLU A 142 14.71 -1.58 -3.74
N LEU A 143 13.93 -0.67 -3.16
CA LEU A 143 14.07 -0.23 -1.77
C LEU A 143 13.49 -1.22 -0.76
N TRP A 144 12.44 -1.96 -1.13
CA TRP A 144 11.79 -2.92 -0.24
C TRP A 144 11.27 -4.16 -0.99
N PRO A 145 12.18 -5.05 -1.44
CA PRO A 145 11.86 -6.15 -2.36
C PRO A 145 11.11 -7.32 -1.72
N GLU A 146 10.88 -7.31 -0.41
CA GLU A 146 10.17 -8.36 0.35
C GLU A 146 8.77 -7.92 0.78
N ASN A 147 8.34 -6.72 0.39
CA ASN A 147 7.00 -6.24 0.73
C ASN A 147 5.99 -6.71 -0.32
N ASP A 148 5.11 -7.63 0.08
CA ASP A 148 4.07 -8.21 -0.81
C ASP A 148 3.24 -7.15 -1.55
N GLY A 149 2.86 -6.05 -0.87
CA GLY A 149 2.07 -4.98 -1.47
C GLY A 149 2.81 -4.22 -2.57
N ILE A 150 4.10 -3.96 -2.38
CA ILE A 150 4.97 -3.33 -3.40
C ILE A 150 5.16 -4.27 -4.59
N ILE A 151 5.34 -5.57 -4.34
CA ILE A 151 5.50 -6.58 -5.38
C ILE A 151 4.23 -6.67 -6.25
N VAL A 152 3.05 -6.72 -5.62
CA VAL A 152 1.76 -6.72 -6.34
C VAL A 152 1.58 -5.44 -7.14
N ASN A 153 1.88 -4.27 -6.57
CA ASN A 153 1.78 -2.99 -7.27
C ASN A 153 2.71 -2.90 -8.48
N LEU A 154 3.94 -3.43 -8.38
CA LEU A 154 4.85 -3.53 -9.51
C LEU A 154 4.29 -4.45 -10.60
N ALA A 155 3.80 -5.63 -10.23
CA ALA A 155 3.17 -6.54 -11.20
C ALA A 155 1.99 -5.87 -11.92
N LEU A 156 1.12 -5.16 -11.19
CA LEU A 156 -0.01 -4.45 -11.75
C LEU A 156 0.43 -3.30 -12.67
N ALA A 157 1.42 -2.50 -12.27
CA ALA A 157 1.96 -1.42 -13.10
C ALA A 157 2.55 -1.96 -14.42
N LEU A 158 3.34 -3.04 -14.35
CA LEU A 158 3.89 -3.72 -15.51
C LEU A 158 2.78 -4.28 -16.42
N TYR A 159 1.78 -4.93 -15.84
CA TYR A 159 0.64 -5.46 -16.58
C TYR A 159 -0.13 -4.36 -17.33
N LYS A 160 -0.44 -3.25 -16.66
CA LYS A 160 -1.13 -2.10 -17.25
C LYS A 160 -0.29 -1.36 -18.30
N ALA A 161 1.03 -1.44 -18.19
CA ALA A 161 1.96 -0.96 -19.22
C ALA A 161 2.13 -1.94 -20.41
N GLY A 162 1.45 -3.09 -20.40
CA GLY A 162 1.54 -4.11 -21.44
C GLY A 162 2.75 -5.05 -21.30
N ARG A 163 3.57 -4.90 -20.25
CA ARG A 163 4.74 -5.74 -19.94
C ARG A 163 4.31 -7.01 -19.20
N ARG A 164 3.50 -7.83 -19.86
CA ARG A 164 2.83 -9.01 -19.26
C ARG A 164 3.78 -10.08 -18.78
N GLU A 165 4.85 -10.38 -19.53
CA GLU A 165 5.86 -11.36 -19.12
C GLU A 165 6.60 -10.92 -17.85
N ASP A 166 6.93 -9.63 -17.75
CA ASP A 166 7.56 -9.07 -16.54
C ASP A 166 6.62 -9.17 -15.33
N ALA A 167 5.35 -8.82 -15.51
CA ALA A 167 4.34 -8.95 -14.46
C ALA A 167 4.24 -10.41 -13.96
N GLY A 168 4.19 -11.39 -14.88
CA GLY A 168 4.20 -12.82 -14.55
C GLY A 168 5.42 -13.22 -13.71
N ARG A 169 6.63 -12.78 -14.11
CA ARG A 169 7.87 -13.03 -13.35
C ARG A 169 7.81 -12.48 -11.92
N ILE A 170 7.27 -11.27 -11.75
CA ILE A 170 7.13 -10.64 -10.43
C ILE A 170 6.14 -11.42 -9.54
N ILE A 171 5.03 -11.89 -10.10
CA ILE A 171 4.05 -12.73 -9.37
C ILE A 171 4.62 -14.11 -9.03
N ASP A 172 5.35 -14.74 -9.94
CA ASP A 172 6.04 -16.01 -9.66
C ASP A 172 7.04 -15.84 -8.51
N ARG A 173 7.79 -14.73 -8.48
CA ARG A 173 8.66 -14.39 -7.34
C ARG A 173 7.88 -14.26 -6.04
N LEU A 174 6.77 -13.52 -6.03
CA LEU A 174 5.89 -13.39 -4.85
C LEU A 174 5.49 -14.77 -4.30
N SER A 175 5.06 -15.66 -5.20
CA SER A 175 4.60 -17.01 -4.84
C SER A 175 5.66 -17.91 -4.18
N ARG A 176 6.94 -17.57 -4.32
CA ARG A 176 8.09 -18.31 -3.76
C ARG A 176 8.55 -17.77 -2.42
N ILE A 177 8.36 -16.48 -2.17
CA ILE A 177 8.79 -15.83 -0.93
C ILE A 177 7.68 -15.78 0.12
N SER A 178 6.41 -15.79 -0.31
CA SER A 178 5.26 -15.74 0.59
C SER A 178 4.99 -17.13 1.18
N ASP A 179 5.06 -17.26 2.52
CA ASP A 179 4.59 -18.46 3.21
C ASP A 179 3.05 -18.43 3.29
N LEU A 180 2.40 -19.02 2.29
CA LEU A 180 0.94 -19.01 2.16
C LEU A 180 0.20 -19.72 3.30
N ASN A 181 0.91 -20.49 4.15
CA ASN A 181 0.33 -21.20 5.28
C ASN A 181 0.51 -20.44 6.61
N ASP A 182 1.28 -19.35 6.65
CA ASP A 182 1.35 -18.49 7.83
C ASP A 182 0.03 -17.70 7.93
N PRO A 183 -0.78 -17.85 9.00
CA PRO A 183 -2.01 -17.08 9.18
C PRO A 183 -1.76 -15.56 9.31
N ARG A 184 -0.51 -15.14 9.50
CA ARG A 184 -0.06 -13.74 9.48
C ARG A 184 0.35 -13.28 8.07
N ASN A 185 0.36 -14.18 7.10
CA ASN A 185 0.62 -13.83 5.72
C ASN A 185 -0.52 -12.97 5.18
N ILE A 186 -0.18 -11.71 4.94
CA ILE A 186 -1.09 -10.68 4.44
C ILE A 186 -1.58 -11.03 3.03
N LEU A 187 -0.88 -11.91 2.29
CA LEU A 187 -1.36 -12.44 1.01
C LEU A 187 -2.67 -13.23 1.14
N ALA A 188 -2.84 -14.00 2.21
CA ALA A 188 -4.05 -14.80 2.45
C ALA A 188 -5.18 -13.99 3.12
N ALA A 189 -4.82 -13.00 3.95
CA ALA A 189 -5.78 -12.20 4.72
C ALA A 189 -6.22 -10.89 4.01
N HIS A 190 -5.40 -10.32 3.14
CA HIS A 190 -5.62 -9.02 2.50
C HIS A 190 -5.59 -9.15 0.98
N LEU A 191 -6.54 -9.89 0.43
CA LEU A 191 -7.00 -9.66 -0.94
C LEU A 191 -7.79 -8.32 -1.03
N ARG A 192 -7.24 -7.23 -0.46
CA ARG A 192 -7.43 -5.86 -0.99
C ARG A 192 -7.06 -5.82 -2.48
N PHE A 193 -6.23 -6.77 -2.89
CA PHE A 193 -5.84 -7.08 -4.25
C PHE A 193 -6.68 -8.16 -4.93
N GLU A 194 -7.80 -8.64 -4.38
CA GLU A 194 -8.67 -9.54 -5.17
C GLU A 194 -9.07 -8.84 -6.46
N GLN A 195 -9.49 -7.57 -6.40
CA GLN A 195 -9.79 -6.79 -7.58
C GLN A 195 -8.57 -6.63 -8.51
N GLU A 196 -7.43 -6.20 -7.98
CA GLU A 196 -6.23 -5.91 -8.78
C GLU A 196 -5.57 -7.19 -9.35
N MET A 197 -5.60 -8.30 -8.62
CA MET A 197 -5.21 -9.63 -9.10
C MET A 197 -6.24 -10.18 -10.07
N ASN A 198 -7.54 -9.90 -9.86
CA ASN A 198 -8.59 -10.24 -10.81
C ASN A 198 -8.38 -9.53 -12.15
N GLU A 199 -7.84 -8.31 -12.16
CA GLU A 199 -7.46 -7.61 -13.40
C GLU A 199 -6.33 -8.32 -14.16
N MET A 200 -5.49 -9.11 -13.46
CA MET A 200 -4.37 -9.86 -14.05
C MET A 200 -4.65 -11.36 -14.18
N ARG A 201 -5.90 -11.80 -14.01
CA ARG A 201 -6.28 -13.24 -13.99
C ARG A 201 -6.02 -14.00 -15.28
N ASP A 202 -5.79 -13.29 -16.36
CA ASP A 202 -5.39 -13.89 -17.63
C ASP A 202 -3.92 -14.34 -17.62
N LEU A 203 -3.09 -13.88 -16.66
CA LEU A 203 -1.76 -14.42 -16.42
C LEU A 203 -1.82 -15.79 -15.70
N PRO A 204 -1.10 -16.82 -16.18
CA PRO A 204 -1.09 -18.13 -15.54
C PRO A 204 -0.51 -18.13 -14.12
N GLU A 205 0.50 -17.29 -13.86
CA GLU A 205 1.14 -17.17 -12.54
C GLU A 205 0.16 -16.63 -11.50
N VAL A 206 -0.69 -15.67 -11.89
CA VAL A 206 -1.74 -15.10 -11.03
C VAL A 206 -2.79 -16.16 -10.71
N ARG A 207 -3.24 -16.94 -11.69
CA ARG A 207 -4.22 -18.03 -11.43
C ARG A 207 -3.66 -19.06 -10.47
N ALA A 208 -2.42 -19.50 -10.69
CA ALA A 208 -1.77 -20.49 -9.83
C ALA A 208 -1.61 -19.98 -8.39
N LEU A 209 -1.26 -18.69 -8.23
CA LEU A 209 -1.16 -18.07 -6.91
C LEU A 209 -2.51 -18.01 -6.20
N LEU A 210 -3.58 -17.56 -6.89
CA LEU A 210 -4.93 -17.49 -6.32
C LEU A 210 -5.46 -18.88 -5.90
N GLU A 211 -5.21 -19.92 -6.70
CA GLU A 211 -5.58 -21.29 -6.36
C GLU A 211 -4.84 -21.79 -5.11
N ARG A 212 -3.53 -21.52 -4.99
CA ARG A 212 -2.74 -21.88 -3.81
C ARG A 212 -3.24 -21.18 -2.55
N VAL A 213 -3.60 -19.89 -2.65
CA VAL A 213 -4.16 -19.12 -1.51
C VAL A 213 -5.49 -19.71 -1.06
N GLU A 214 -6.40 -20.03 -1.98
CA GLU A 214 -7.71 -20.62 -1.64
C GLU A 214 -7.56 -22.00 -1.01
N ASN A 215 -6.63 -22.83 -1.49
CA ASN A 215 -6.34 -24.14 -0.91
C ASN A 215 -5.77 -24.03 0.51
N ALA A 216 -4.85 -23.09 0.75
CA ALA A 216 -4.31 -22.84 2.09
C ALA A 216 -5.40 -22.36 3.07
N ARG A 217 -6.32 -21.50 2.61
CA ARG A 217 -7.45 -21.00 3.41
C ARG A 217 -8.39 -22.13 3.83
N ARG A 218 -8.67 -23.08 2.94
CA ARG A 218 -9.49 -24.26 3.26
C ARG A 218 -8.82 -25.16 4.29
N ALA A 219 -7.54 -25.49 4.06
CA ALA A 219 -6.77 -26.34 4.98
C ALA A 219 -6.64 -25.74 6.40
N GLY A 220 -6.56 -24.42 6.53
CA GLY A 220 -6.53 -23.74 7.83
C GLY A 220 -7.88 -23.62 8.55
N ASN A 221 -9.01 -23.80 7.85
CA ASN A 221 -10.35 -23.80 8.46
C ASN A 221 -10.78 -25.22 8.92
N ASP A 222 -10.13 -26.26 8.40
CA ASP A 222 -10.39 -27.67 8.71
C ASP A 222 -9.51 -28.22 9.86
N ALA A 223 -8.64 -27.40 10.45
CA ALA A 223 -7.68 -27.73 11.52
C ALA A 223 -8.05 -27.07 12.86
#